data_AF-A0AAC9QPL5-F1
#
_entry.id   AF-A0AAC9QPL5-F1
#
_cell.length_a   1.000
_cell.length_b   1.000
_cell.length_c   1.000
_cell.angle_alpha   90.00
_cell.angle_beta   90.00
_cell.angle_gamma   90.00
#
_symmetry.space_group_name_H-M   'P 1'
#
loop_
_entity.id
_entity.type
_entity.pdbx_description
1 polymer ?
#
loop_
_entity_poly.entity_id
_entity_poly.type
_entity_poly.pdbx_seq_one_letter_code
_entity_poly.pdbx_strand_id
1 'polypeptide(L)'
;MIQKSKRYRRLLKVQSLMEGYHKAELEYMKGQLFSCQEETRMLFSLMEKDSAFSFWNASFLVKRLHHTAKSEEKLQRQIMKQKQVVREASSRSKKLGDKCKKVQSIEKENNLVI
;
A
#
# COMPACT_ATOMS: atom_id res chain seq x y z
N MET A 1 18.60 -17.76 27.16
CA MET A 1 17.56 -17.72 26.10
C MET A 1 16.66 -16.49 26.16
N ILE A 2 16.33 -16.00 27.36
CA ILE A 2 15.47 -14.83 27.62
C ILE A 2 15.83 -13.57 26.80
N GLN A 3 17.13 -13.25 26.65
CA GLN A 3 17.57 -12.08 25.86
C GLN A 3 17.26 -12.24 24.35
N LYS A 4 17.40 -13.45 23.79
CA LYS A 4 17.06 -13.73 22.38
C LYS A 4 15.54 -13.62 22.14
N SER A 5 14.73 -14.10 23.09
CA SER A 5 13.27 -13.99 23.08
C SER A 5 12.80 -12.52 23.11
N LYS A 6 13.39 -11.69 23.97
CA LYS A 6 13.12 -10.24 24.01
C LYS A 6 13.53 -9.54 22.71
N ARG A 7 14.69 -9.89 22.13
CA ARG A 7 15.17 -9.33 20.85
C ARG A 7 14.22 -9.64 19.70
N TYR A 8 13.81 -10.89 19.53
CA TYR A 8 12.91 -11.27 18.43
C TYR A 8 11.53 -10.63 18.57
N ARG A 9 10.98 -10.52 19.78
CA ARG A 9 9.71 -9.80 20.02
C ARG A 9 9.79 -8.33 19.63
N ARG A 10 10.87 -7.63 20.00
CA ARG A 10 11.09 -6.23 19.60
C ARG A 10 11.18 -6.10 18.08
N LEU A 11 11.94 -6.98 17.43
CA LEU A 11 12.11 -6.95 15.98
C LEU A 11 10.79 -7.26 15.25
N LEU A 12 10.00 -8.21 15.74
CA LEU A 12 8.67 -8.50 15.21
C LEU A 12 7.76 -7.28 15.32
N LYS A 13 7.73 -6.59 16.46
CA LYS A 13 6.92 -5.38 16.65
C LYS A 13 7.26 -4.30 15.61
N VAL A 14 8.56 -4.05 15.37
CA VAL A 14 9.01 -3.08 14.36
C VAL A 14 8.58 -3.50 12.95
N GLN A 15 8.76 -4.77 12.60
CA GLN A 15 8.42 -5.27 11.26
C GLN A 15 6.91 -5.26 11.01
N SER A 16 6.10 -5.58 12.01
CA SER A 16 4.64 -5.47 11.91
C SER A 16 4.17 -4.02 11.71
N LEU A 17 4.84 -3.04 12.34
CA LEU A 17 4.56 -1.62 12.11
C LEU A 17 4.92 -1.20 10.68
N MET A 18 6.09 -1.62 10.18
CA MET A 18 6.50 -1.36 8.79
C MET A 18 5.54 -1.99 7.77
N GLU A 19 5.10 -3.23 8.00
CA GLU A 19 4.10 -3.89 7.17
C GLU A 19 2.78 -3.12 7.16
N GLY A 20 2.32 -2.67 8.33
CA GLY A 20 1.12 -1.83 8.44
C GLY A 20 1.25 -0.52 7.67
N TYR A 21 2.39 0.17 7.80
CA TYR A 21 2.70 1.38 7.04
C TYR A 21 2.60 1.14 5.53
N HIS A 22 3.28 0.11 5.01
CA HIS A 22 3.28 -0.15 3.57
C HIS A 22 1.90 -0.52 3.02
N LYS A 23 1.07 -1.21 3.82
CA LYS A 23 -0.34 -1.48 3.48
C LYS A 23 -1.16 -0.20 3.41
N ALA A 24 -1.02 0.68 4.41
CA ALA A 24 -1.73 1.96 4.41
C ALA A 24 -1.32 2.85 3.21
N GLU A 25 -0.03 2.91 2.91
CA GLU A 25 0.49 3.62 1.74
C GLU A 25 -0.04 3.05 0.42
N LEU A 26 -0.16 1.72 0.31
CA LEU A 26 -0.76 1.08 -0.86
C LEU A 26 -2.25 1.44 -1.01
N GLU A 27 -3.03 1.44 0.07
CA GLU A 27 -4.44 1.83 0.03
C GLU A 27 -4.61 3.32 -0.32
N TYR A 28 -3.75 4.17 0.22
CA TYR A 28 -3.72 5.59 -0.15
C TYR A 28 -3.49 5.80 -1.65
N MET A 29 -2.49 5.13 -2.24
CA MET A 29 -2.21 5.21 -3.68
C MET A 29 -3.38 4.69 -4.52
N LYS A 30 -4.05 3.61 -4.09
CA LYS A 30 -5.27 3.13 -4.75
C LYS A 30 -6.40 4.15 -4.71
N GLY A 31 -6.57 4.85 -3.58
CA GLY A 31 -7.52 5.94 -3.45
C GLY A 31 -7.24 7.07 -4.45
N GLN A 32 -5.97 7.46 -4.61
CA GLN A 32 -5.58 8.44 -5.62
C GLN A 32 -5.87 7.96 -7.05
N LEU A 33 -5.58 6.70 -7.36
CA LEU A 33 -5.88 6.11 -8.66
C LEU A 33 -7.37 6.13 -8.95
N PHE A 34 -8.20 5.77 -7.97
CA PHE A 34 -9.65 5.84 -8.08
C PHE A 34 -10.12 7.27 -8.38
N SER A 35 -9.60 8.28 -7.67
CA SER A 35 -9.92 9.67 -7.96
C SER A 35 -9.55 10.10 -9.38
N CYS A 36 -8.41 9.65 -9.92
CA CYS A 36 -8.04 9.92 -11.32
C CYS A 36 -9.03 9.27 -12.32
N GLN A 37 -9.53 8.07 -12.01
CA GLN A 37 -10.49 7.37 -12.86
C GLN A 37 -11.85 8.06 -12.83
N GLU A 38 -12.30 8.51 -11.66
CA GLU A 38 -13.54 9.30 -11.52
C GLU A 38 -13.44 10.64 -12.25
N GLU A 39 -12.30 11.35 -12.14
CA GLU A 39 -12.07 12.58 -12.88
C GLU A 39 -12.11 12.33 -14.39
N THR A 40 -11.44 11.27 -14.87
CA THR A 40 -11.47 10.89 -16.29
C THR A 40 -12.90 10.66 -16.78
N ARG A 41 -13.72 9.91 -16.03
CA ARG A 41 -15.14 9.69 -16.36
C ARG A 41 -15.94 10.99 -16.43
N MET A 42 -15.71 11.89 -15.47
CA MET A 42 -16.36 13.19 -15.42
C MET A 42 -15.98 14.06 -16.63
N LEU A 43 -14.69 14.09 -17.00
CA LEU A 43 -14.21 14.83 -18.17
C LEU A 43 -14.81 14.30 -19.47
N PHE A 44 -14.93 12.98 -19.64
CA PHE A 44 -15.62 12.41 -20.80
C PHE A 44 -17.11 12.80 -20.82
N SER A 45 -17.81 12.73 -19.68
CA SER A 45 -19.21 13.16 -19.61
C SER A 45 -19.41 14.64 -19.97
N LEU A 46 -18.45 15.51 -19.63
CA LEU A 46 -18.46 16.92 -20.03
C LEU A 46 -18.23 17.12 -21.53
N MET A 47 -17.49 16.22 -22.19
CA MET A 47 -17.26 16.28 -23.63
C MET A 47 -18.46 15.75 -24.44
N GLU A 48 -19.16 14.73 -23.92
CA GLU A 48 -20.33 14.14 -24.57
C GLU A 48 -21.57 15.03 -24.51
N LYS A 49 -21.72 15.78 -23.42
CA LYS A 49 -22.73 16.82 -23.31
C LYS A 49 -22.17 18.02 -24.06
N ASP A 50 -22.64 18.29 -25.28
CA ASP A 50 -22.36 19.53 -26.02
C ASP A 50 -22.58 20.72 -25.06
N SER A 51 -21.50 21.15 -24.41
CA SER A 51 -21.65 21.90 -23.18
C SER A 51 -22.01 23.33 -23.58
N ALA A 52 -23.29 23.69 -23.43
CA ALA A 52 -23.79 25.05 -23.57
C ALA A 52 -23.04 26.07 -22.67
N PHE A 53 -22.20 25.59 -21.76
CA PHE A 53 -21.28 26.36 -20.94
C PHE A 53 -19.95 26.63 -21.66
N SER A 54 -19.78 27.86 -22.13
CA SER A 54 -18.55 28.40 -22.74
C SER A 54 -17.29 28.36 -21.86
N PHE A 55 -17.41 27.96 -20.59
CA PHE A 55 -16.32 28.01 -19.61
C PHE A 55 -15.26 26.92 -19.82
N TRP A 56 -15.66 25.72 -20.25
CA TRP A 56 -14.74 24.60 -20.47
C TRP A 56 -14.47 24.40 -21.96
N ASN A 57 -13.55 25.22 -22.50
CA ASN A 57 -13.09 25.05 -23.88
C ASN A 57 -12.54 23.62 -24.08
N ALA A 58 -12.91 22.95 -25.17
CA ALA A 58 -12.45 21.60 -25.51
C ALA A 58 -10.93 21.41 -25.38
N SER A 59 -10.14 22.42 -25.74
CA SER A 59 -8.67 22.39 -25.59
C SER A 59 -8.21 22.24 -24.14
N PHE A 60 -8.93 22.84 -23.18
CA PHE A 60 -8.68 22.69 -21.76
C PHE A 60 -9.02 21.27 -21.30
N LEU A 61 -10.17 20.73 -21.71
CA LEU A 61 -10.60 19.37 -21.34
C LEU A 61 -9.61 18.32 -21.84
N VAL A 62 -9.15 18.43 -23.09
CA VAL A 62 -8.12 17.55 -23.66
C VAL A 62 -6.81 17.61 -22.87
N LYS A 63 -6.33 18.83 -22.53
CA LYS A 63 -5.12 18.98 -21.71
C LYS A 63 -5.30 18.32 -20.35
N ARG A 64 -6.45 18.51 -19.71
CA ARG A 64 -6.73 17.93 -18.38
C ARG A 64 -6.79 16.40 -18.43
N LEU A 65 -7.49 15.83 -19.42
CA LEU A 65 -7.51 14.39 -19.69
C LEU A 65 -6.10 13.82 -19.85
N HIS A 66 -5.23 14.48 -20.62
CA HIS A 66 -3.84 14.05 -20.79
C HIS A 66 -3.05 14.04 -19.49
N HIS A 67 -3.22 15.07 -18.66
CA HIS A 67 -2.58 15.14 -17.34
C HIS A 67 -3.10 14.07 -16.38
N THR A 68 -4.41 13.82 -16.36
CA THR A 68 -5.02 12.77 -15.55
C THR A 68 -4.54 11.38 -16.00
N ALA A 69 -4.49 11.11 -17.30
CA ALA A 69 -3.97 9.84 -17.85
C ALA A 69 -2.49 9.59 -17.47
N LYS A 70 -1.63 10.62 -17.56
CA LYS A 70 -0.23 10.52 -17.09
C LYS A 70 -0.13 10.24 -15.59
N SER A 71 -1.00 10.85 -14.80
CA SER A 71 -1.03 10.66 -13.34
C SER A 71 -1.48 9.25 -12.99
N GLU A 72 -2.53 8.75 -13.66
CA GLU A 72 -3.00 7.37 -13.54
C GLU A 72 -1.90 6.36 -13.88
N GLU A 73 -1.23 6.50 -15.02
CA GLU A 73 -0.14 5.59 -15.42
C GLU A 73 0.99 5.56 -14.39
N LYS A 74 1.38 6.73 -13.88
CA LYS A 74 2.40 6.85 -12.83
C LYS A 74 1.95 6.14 -11.55
N LEU A 75 0.71 6.33 -11.12
CA LEU A 75 0.14 5.70 -9.93
C LEU A 75 0.07 4.18 -10.09
N GLN A 76 -0.35 3.66 -11.25
CA GLN A 76 -0.38 2.22 -11.52
C GLN A 76 1.01 1.58 -11.38
N ARG A 77 2.05 2.22 -11.94
CA ARG A 77 3.45 1.77 -11.79
C ARG A 77 3.90 1.79 -10.32
N GLN A 78 3.56 2.83 -9.57
CA GLN A 78 3.89 2.94 -8.14
C GLN A 78 3.16 1.89 -7.30
N ILE A 79 1.87 1.68 -7.54
CA ILE A 79 1.05 0.65 -6.88
C ILE A 79 1.64 -0.74 -7.11
N MET A 80 2.08 -1.05 -8.33
CA MET A 80 2.72 -2.33 -8.63
C MET A 80 3.99 -2.55 -7.80
N LYS A 81 4.86 -1.54 -7.72
CA LYS A 81 6.07 -1.58 -6.88
C LYS A 81 5.71 -1.73 -5.40
N GLN A 82 4.74 -0.97 -4.92
CA GLN A 82 4.31 -1.00 -3.52
C GLN A 82 3.69 -2.35 -3.13
N LYS A 83 2.95 -3.00 -4.03
CA LYS A 83 2.45 -4.37 -3.82
C LYS A 83 3.59 -5.34 -3.54
N GLN A 84 4.71 -5.22 -4.27
CA GLN A 84 5.88 -6.06 -4.02
C GLN A 84 6.50 -5.78 -2.64
N VAL A 85 6.64 -4.50 -2.27
CA VAL A 85 7.12 -4.11 -0.93
C VAL A 85 6.24 -4.69 0.18
N VAL A 86 4.91 -4.60 0.04
CA VAL A 86 3.96 -5.18 1.02
C VAL A 86 4.13 -6.70 1.13
N ARG A 87 4.31 -7.41 0.01
CA ARG A 87 4.54 -8.86 0.01
C ARG A 87 5.82 -9.23 0.76
N GLU A 88 6.89 -8.49 0.52
CA GLU A 88 8.17 -8.71 1.19
C GLU A 88 8.09 -8.41 2.68
N ALA A 89 7.48 -7.28 3.07
CA ALA A 89 7.26 -6.92 4.47
C ALA A 89 6.45 -8.01 5.20
N SER A 90 5.34 -8.47 4.61
CA SER A 90 4.52 -9.54 5.15
C SER A 90 5.30 -10.85 5.32
N SER A 91 6.15 -11.20 4.34
CA SER A 91 7.03 -12.37 4.41
C SER A 91 8.04 -12.27 5.56
N ARG A 92 8.65 -11.09 5.75
CA ARG A 92 9.60 -10.82 6.84
C ARG A 92 8.92 -10.92 8.21
N SER A 93 7.75 -10.29 8.37
CA SER A 93 6.92 -10.38 9.58
C SER A 93 6.58 -11.83 9.91
N LYS A 94 6.12 -12.62 8.92
CA LYS A 94 5.78 -14.03 9.10
C LYS A 94 6.99 -14.84 9.59
N LYS A 95 8.13 -14.75 8.90
CA LYS A 95 9.37 -15.45 9.28
C LYS A 95 9.81 -15.10 10.71
N LEU A 96 9.66 -13.84 11.13
CA LEU A 96 9.98 -13.41 12.49
C LEU A 96 8.96 -13.89 13.53
N GLY A 97 7.68 -13.92 13.17
CA GLY A 97 6.63 -14.52 13.97
C GLY A 97 6.90 -15.99 14.27
N ASP A 98 7.29 -16.75 13.23
CA ASP A 98 7.63 -18.17 13.37
C ASP A 98 8.87 -18.36 14.27
N LYS A 99 9.90 -17.53 14.12
CA LYS A 99 11.08 -17.53 15.01
C LYS A 99 10.71 -17.20 16.46
N CYS A 100 9.82 -16.23 16.69
CA CYS A 100 9.33 -15.89 18.03
C CYS A 100 8.63 -17.08 18.68
N LYS A 101 7.71 -17.75 17.95
CA LYS A 101 7.00 -18.93 18.44
C LYS A 101 7.95 -20.06 18.79
N LYS A 102 8.95 -20.32 17.93
CA LYS A 102 9.96 -21.37 18.14
C LYS A 102 10.82 -21.12 19.38
N VAL A 103 11.20 -19.88 19.65
CA VAL A 103 11.96 -19.55 20.87
C VAL A 103 11.07 -19.64 22.11
N GLN A 104 9.80 -19.24 22.02
CA GLN A 104 8.86 -19.34 23.13
C GLN A 104 8.54 -20.80 23.50
N SER A 105 8.43 -21.71 22.52
CA SER A 105 8.21 -23.13 22.80
C SER A 105 9.40 -23.75 23.54
N ILE A 106 10.63 -23.46 23.08
CA ILE A 106 11.86 -23.90 23.75
C ILE A 106 11.94 -23.33 25.18
N GLU A 107 11.60 -22.06 25.39
CA GLU A 107 11.57 -21.47 26.75
C GLU A 107 10.55 -22.16 27.66
N LYS A 108 9.37 -22.54 27.14
CA LYS A 108 8.35 -23.26 27.91
C LYS A 108 8.80 -24.67 28.28
N GLU A 109 9.36 -25.42 27.34
CA GLU A 109 9.88 -26.77 27.59
C GLU A 109 10.99 -26.76 28.64
N ASN A 110 11.93 -25.82 28.56
CA ASN A 110 13.01 -25.73 29.56
C ASN A 110 12.54 -25.27 30.95
N ASN A 111 11.46 -24.50 31.04
CA ASN A 111 10.88 -24.09 32.33
C ASN A 111 9.99 -25.18 32.96
N LEU A 112 9.52 -26.16 32.19
CA LEU A 112 8.75 -27.32 32.67
C LEU A 112 9.65 -28.47 33.16
N VAL A 113 10.96 -28.38 32.92
CA VAL A 113 11.98 -29.39 33.29
C VAL A 113 12.75 -28.98 34.57
N ILE A 114 12.32 -27.92 35.25
CA ILE A 114 12.82 -27.47 36.57
C ILE A 114 11.72 -27.71 37.60
#